data_AF-A0A917HTU6-F1
#
_entry.id   AF-A0A917HTU6-F1
#
_cell.length_a   1.000
_cell.length_b   1.000
_cell.length_c   1.000
_cell.angle_alpha   90.00
_cell.angle_beta   90.00
_cell.angle_gamma   90.00
#
_symmetry.space_group_name_H-M   'P 1'
#
loop_
_entity.id
_entity.type
_entity.pdbx_description
1 polymer ?
#
loop_
_entity_poly.entity_id
_entity_poly.type
_entity_poly.pdbx_seq_one_letter_code
_entity_poly.pdbx_strand_id
1 'polypeptide(L)'
;MLRKWALLTALCAVTFVLTSCGAESSGSNQQTSYKDMKSMVIDILKTEDAQKALQESASQMSGYNASASKLLSVQDQEQVRLAVKEVLVAPEYDKVLKTLMTDTRFAGEFAKAVNKQNKDIHKQLLKDPSYQEQLIKVMKSPEMDKMILDVLQSTQYKKQVMSLMQESMQNPLFRLEVLDLMKKAVQEELKPKPNEKVQKSGGQSGESQGNDDSGDSEESGSGDSQGQDSST
;
A
#
# COMPACT_ATOMS: atom_id res chain seq x y z
N MET A 1 -55.76 -60.27 -59.53
CA MET A 1 -55.08 -60.75 -58.31
C MET A 1 -53.55 -60.71 -58.42
N LEU A 2 -52.95 -60.85 -59.60
CA LEU A 2 -51.49 -60.81 -59.80
C LEU A 2 -50.81 -59.50 -59.37
N ARG A 3 -51.46 -58.34 -59.53
CA ARG A 3 -50.91 -57.02 -59.10
C ARG A 3 -50.77 -56.89 -57.58
N LYS A 4 -51.64 -57.54 -56.80
CA LYS A 4 -51.59 -57.50 -55.32
C LYS A 4 -50.48 -58.41 -54.77
N TRP A 5 -50.20 -59.52 -55.46
CA TRP A 5 -49.06 -60.40 -55.14
C TRP A 5 -47.72 -59.78 -55.51
N ALA A 6 -47.62 -59.09 -56.65
CA ALA A 6 -46.41 -58.37 -57.04
C ALA A 6 -46.03 -57.24 -56.05
N LEU A 7 -47.04 -56.53 -55.51
CA LEU A 7 -46.85 -55.52 -54.47
C LEU A 7 -46.42 -56.12 -53.12
N LEU A 8 -46.91 -57.30 -52.77
CA LEU A 8 -46.53 -58.00 -51.54
C LEU A 8 -45.09 -58.53 -51.62
N THR A 9 -44.66 -59.04 -52.78
CA THR A 9 -43.27 -59.49 -53.00
C THR A 9 -42.28 -58.32 -53.05
N ALA A 10 -42.68 -57.16 -53.57
CA ALA A 10 -41.83 -55.96 -53.58
C ALA A 10 -41.64 -55.38 -52.17
N LEU A 11 -42.67 -55.44 -51.32
CA LEU A 11 -42.60 -54.97 -49.93
C LEU A 11 -41.68 -55.84 -49.06
N CYS A 12 -41.70 -57.16 -49.24
CA CYS A 12 -40.77 -58.07 -48.55
C CYS A 12 -39.31 -57.94 -49.01
N ALA A 13 -39.07 -57.56 -50.26
CA ALA A 13 -37.72 -57.33 -50.78
C ALA A 13 -37.07 -56.07 -50.16
N VAL A 14 -37.86 -55.02 -49.91
CA VAL A 14 -37.38 -53.77 -49.30
C VAL A 14 -37.03 -53.95 -47.81
N THR A 15 -37.74 -54.82 -47.09
CA THR A 15 -37.40 -55.12 -45.68
C THR A 15 -36.11 -55.93 -45.53
N PHE A 16 -35.70 -56.70 -46.55
CA PHE A 16 -34.45 -57.47 -46.52
C PHE A 16 -33.21 -56.59 -46.74
N VAL A 17 -33.33 -55.49 -47.49
CA VAL A 17 -32.21 -54.57 -47.75
C VAL A 17 -31.94 -53.66 -46.54
N LEU A 18 -32.95 -53.33 -45.73
CA LEU A 18 -32.79 -52.50 -44.52
C LEU A 18 -32.20 -53.25 -43.32
N THR A 19 -32.22 -54.59 -43.31
CA THR A 19 -31.58 -55.41 -42.26
C THR A 19 -30.17 -55.88 -42.62
N SER A 20 -29.62 -55.49 -43.78
CA SER A 20 -28.27 -55.90 -44.22
C SER A 20 -27.17 -54.86 -43.98
N CYS A 21 -27.47 -53.78 -43.25
CA CYS A 21 -26.46 -52.88 -42.69
C CYS A 21 -26.47 -53.02 -41.17
N GLY A 22 -25.96 -54.16 -40.68
CA GLY A 22 -26.00 -54.52 -39.27
C GLY A 22 -25.70 -55.99 -39.02
N ALA A 23 -24.53 -56.46 -39.48
CA ALA A 23 -23.95 -57.72 -39.02
C ALA A 23 -22.43 -57.61 -39.08
N GLU A 24 -21.82 -57.19 -37.98
CA GLU A 24 -20.44 -57.55 -37.68
C GLU A 24 -20.46 -58.68 -36.64
N SER A 25 -19.67 -59.69 -36.95
CA SER A 25 -19.57 -60.99 -36.31
C SER A 25 -18.99 -60.93 -34.90
N SER A 26 -19.66 -61.65 -33.98
CA SER A 26 -19.10 -62.48 -32.92
C SER A 26 -17.64 -62.26 -32.46
N GLY A 27 -17.48 -61.98 -31.16
CA GLY A 27 -16.45 -62.65 -30.35
C GLY A 27 -15.42 -61.75 -29.66
N SER A 28 -15.63 -61.55 -28.35
CA SER A 28 -14.62 -61.44 -27.28
C SER A 28 -13.50 -60.38 -27.36
N ASN A 29 -13.37 -59.60 -26.27
CA ASN A 29 -12.20 -58.81 -25.86
C ASN A 29 -11.87 -57.65 -26.81
N GLN A 30 -12.11 -56.39 -26.49
CA GLN A 30 -11.51 -55.67 -25.37
C GLN A 30 -12.28 -54.37 -25.22
N GLN A 31 -12.27 -53.87 -24.00
CA GLN A 31 -12.38 -52.46 -23.65
C GLN A 31 -11.37 -51.64 -24.49
N THR A 32 -11.64 -51.41 -25.77
CA THR A 32 -10.95 -50.40 -26.59
C THR A 32 -11.23 -49.08 -25.90
N SER A 33 -10.17 -48.58 -25.28
CA SER A 33 -10.26 -47.77 -24.09
C SER A 33 -10.92 -46.45 -24.45
N TYR A 34 -11.92 -46.03 -23.68
CA TYR A 34 -12.38 -44.65 -23.68
C TYR A 34 -11.19 -43.68 -23.54
N LYS A 35 -10.10 -44.12 -22.90
CA LYS A 35 -8.82 -43.42 -22.83
C LYS A 35 -8.12 -43.26 -24.18
N ASP A 36 -8.17 -44.26 -25.05
CA ASP A 36 -7.53 -44.23 -26.38
C ASP A 36 -8.35 -43.37 -27.35
N MET A 37 -9.68 -43.50 -27.33
CA MET A 37 -10.56 -42.60 -28.08
C MET A 37 -10.47 -41.15 -27.59
N LYS A 38 -10.39 -40.93 -26.28
CA LYS A 38 -10.17 -39.59 -25.69
C LYS A 38 -8.82 -39.01 -26.10
N SER A 39 -7.76 -39.82 -26.11
CA SER A 39 -6.42 -39.36 -26.49
C SER A 39 -6.38 -39.00 -27.98
N MET A 40 -7.04 -39.79 -28.83
CA MET A 40 -7.22 -39.47 -30.25
C MET A 40 -8.00 -38.18 -30.47
N VAL A 41 -9.10 -37.94 -29.74
CA VAL A 41 -9.85 -36.67 -29.84
C VAL A 41 -9.02 -35.48 -29.34
N ILE A 42 -8.24 -35.66 -28.27
CA ILE A 42 -7.33 -34.63 -27.77
C ILE A 42 -6.24 -34.30 -28.81
N ASP A 43 -5.71 -35.31 -29.51
CA ASP A 43 -4.69 -35.11 -30.54
C ASP A 43 -5.29 -34.46 -31.80
N ILE A 44 -6.54 -34.78 -32.18
CA ILE A 44 -7.28 -34.05 -33.22
C ILE A 44 -7.44 -32.58 -32.82
N LEU A 45 -7.89 -32.29 -31.59
CA LEU A 45 -8.07 -30.91 -31.10
C LEU A 45 -6.74 -30.13 -30.98
N LYS A 46 -5.61 -30.83 -30.82
CA LYS A 46 -4.28 -30.22 -30.78
C LYS A 46 -3.68 -29.99 -32.17
N THR A 47 -4.21 -30.63 -33.21
CA THR A 47 -3.74 -30.45 -34.59
C THR A 47 -4.05 -29.03 -35.06
N GLU A 48 -3.15 -28.44 -35.85
CA GLU A 48 -3.27 -27.07 -36.37
C GLU A 48 -4.57 -26.84 -37.14
N ASP A 49 -5.07 -27.85 -37.86
CA ASP A 49 -6.34 -27.78 -38.59
C ASP A 49 -7.55 -27.65 -37.66
N ALA A 50 -7.54 -28.31 -36.50
CA ALA A 50 -8.62 -28.18 -35.53
C ALA A 50 -8.54 -26.84 -34.79
N GLN A 51 -7.34 -26.35 -34.50
CA GLN A 51 -7.16 -25.00 -33.95
C GLN A 51 -7.60 -23.93 -34.94
N LYS A 52 -7.29 -24.11 -36.23
CA LYS A 52 -7.71 -23.22 -37.31
C LYS A 52 -9.22 -23.26 -37.54
N ALA A 53 -9.83 -24.44 -37.57
CA ALA A 53 -11.28 -24.59 -37.67
C ALA A 53 -11.98 -24.01 -36.42
N LEU A 54 -11.42 -24.18 -35.22
CA LEU A 54 -11.92 -23.53 -34.02
C LEU A 54 -11.75 -22.02 -34.07
N GLN A 55 -10.64 -21.50 -34.59
CA GLN A 55 -10.40 -20.06 -34.74
C GLN A 55 -11.32 -19.44 -35.81
N GLU A 56 -11.57 -20.14 -36.92
CA GLU A 56 -12.54 -19.76 -37.95
C GLU A 56 -13.96 -19.80 -37.40
N SER A 57 -14.33 -20.84 -36.65
CA SER A 57 -15.63 -20.90 -35.98
C SER A 57 -15.78 -19.86 -34.87
N ALA A 58 -14.71 -19.59 -34.11
CA ALA A 58 -14.69 -18.61 -33.03
C ALA A 58 -14.68 -17.19 -33.58
N SER A 59 -14.14 -16.93 -34.77
CA SER A 59 -14.27 -15.64 -35.47
C SER A 59 -15.60 -15.49 -36.20
N GLN A 60 -16.30 -16.59 -36.51
CA GLN A 60 -17.71 -16.56 -36.90
C GLN A 60 -18.65 -16.40 -35.71
N MET A 61 -18.33 -16.95 -34.53
CA MET A 61 -19.16 -16.93 -33.32
C MET A 61 -18.90 -15.70 -32.44
N SER A 62 -17.63 -15.30 -32.28
CA SER A 62 -17.25 -13.98 -31.82
C SER A 62 -17.41 -13.05 -33.01
N GLY A 63 -18.54 -12.35 -33.11
CA GLY A 63 -18.87 -11.39 -34.17
C GLY A 63 -17.94 -10.17 -34.24
N TYR A 64 -16.65 -10.34 -33.99
CA TYR A 64 -15.61 -9.32 -34.04
C TYR A 64 -14.92 -9.33 -35.41
N ASN A 65 -15.72 -9.22 -36.46
CA ASN A 65 -15.25 -8.56 -37.68
C ASN A 65 -15.37 -7.06 -37.44
N ALA A 66 -14.33 -6.27 -37.70
CA ALA A 66 -14.38 -4.81 -37.63
C ALA A 66 -15.48 -4.19 -38.52
N SER A 67 -16.05 -5.00 -39.44
CA SER A 67 -17.19 -4.67 -40.29
C SER A 67 -18.57 -5.12 -39.74
N ALA A 68 -18.62 -6.00 -38.72
CA ALA A 68 -19.86 -6.53 -38.13
C ALA A 68 -20.38 -5.69 -36.95
N SER A 69 -19.55 -4.85 -36.33
CA SER A 69 -19.99 -3.86 -35.34
C SER A 69 -20.95 -2.82 -35.92
N LYS A 70 -20.98 -2.67 -37.26
CA LYS A 70 -21.89 -1.81 -38.00
C LYS A 70 -23.20 -2.50 -38.44
N LEU A 71 -23.31 -3.81 -38.23
CA LEU A 71 -24.43 -4.66 -38.68
C LEU A 71 -25.27 -5.26 -37.55
N LEU A 72 -24.94 -4.98 -36.29
CA LEU A 72 -25.83 -5.33 -35.16
C LEU A 72 -27.14 -4.55 -35.32
N SER A 73 -28.26 -5.27 -35.43
CA SER A 73 -29.59 -4.66 -35.39
C SER A 73 -29.73 -3.87 -34.08
N VAL A 74 -30.53 -2.80 -34.05
CA VAL A 74 -30.82 -2.03 -32.83
C VAL A 74 -31.28 -2.95 -31.68
N GLN A 75 -31.97 -4.04 -32.01
CA GLN A 75 -32.39 -5.07 -31.05
C GLN A 75 -31.23 -5.88 -30.46
N ASP A 76 -30.16 -6.14 -31.22
CA ASP A 76 -28.99 -6.88 -30.75
C ASP A 76 -28.13 -5.98 -29.85
N GLN A 77 -28.07 -4.67 -30.15
CA GLN A 77 -27.38 -3.71 -29.29
C GLN A 77 -28.02 -3.58 -27.89
N GLU A 78 -29.35 -3.62 -27.83
CA GLU A 78 -30.08 -3.63 -26.56
C GLU A 78 -29.85 -4.93 -25.77
N GLN A 79 -29.85 -6.08 -26.44
CA GLN A 79 -29.53 -7.37 -25.79
C GLN A 79 -28.10 -7.40 -25.26
N VAL A 80 -27.13 -6.89 -26.01
CA VAL A 80 -25.73 -6.78 -25.56
C VAL A 80 -25.62 -5.82 -24.37
N ARG A 81 -26.32 -4.69 -24.38
CA ARG A 81 -26.36 -3.76 -23.23
C ARG A 81 -26.92 -4.41 -21.98
N LEU A 82 -28.01 -5.16 -22.11
CA LEU A 82 -28.64 -5.87 -21.00
C LEU A 82 -27.70 -6.94 -20.43
N ALA A 83 -27.08 -7.76 -21.28
CA ALA A 83 -26.13 -8.77 -20.84
C ALA A 83 -24.91 -8.14 -20.13
N VAL A 84 -24.36 -7.03 -20.66
CA VAL A 84 -23.26 -6.32 -20.00
C VAL A 84 -23.71 -5.75 -18.65
N LYS A 85 -24.90 -5.16 -18.57
CA LYS A 85 -25.45 -4.65 -17.31
C LYS A 85 -25.63 -5.77 -16.29
N GLU A 86 -26.19 -6.91 -16.69
CA GLU A 86 -26.37 -8.07 -15.83
C GLU A 86 -25.04 -8.58 -15.30
N VAL A 87 -24.03 -8.71 -16.17
CA VAL A 87 -22.68 -9.14 -15.75
C VAL A 87 -22.04 -8.13 -14.81
N LEU A 88 -22.15 -6.82 -15.06
CA LEU A 88 -21.53 -5.79 -14.21
C LEU A 88 -22.22 -5.62 -12.85
N VAL A 89 -23.52 -5.93 -12.76
CA VAL A 89 -24.31 -5.81 -11.52
C VAL A 89 -24.39 -7.15 -10.76
N ALA A 90 -23.97 -8.25 -11.39
CA ALA A 90 -23.93 -9.56 -10.76
C ALA A 90 -23.03 -9.55 -9.51
N PRO A 91 -23.46 -10.16 -8.40
CA PRO A 91 -22.66 -10.21 -7.16
C PRO A 91 -21.33 -10.96 -7.33
N GLU A 92 -21.23 -11.83 -8.33
CA GLU A 92 -20.01 -12.56 -8.69
C GLU A 92 -18.94 -11.64 -9.32
N TYR A 93 -19.34 -10.50 -9.90
CA TYR A 93 -18.43 -9.59 -10.58
C TYR A 93 -17.48 -8.86 -9.64
N ASP A 94 -17.82 -8.73 -8.35
CA ASP A 94 -16.91 -8.19 -7.33
C ASP A 94 -15.60 -8.98 -7.26
N LYS A 95 -15.64 -10.31 -7.41
CA LYS A 95 -14.44 -11.17 -7.41
C LYS A 95 -13.58 -10.91 -8.64
N VAL A 96 -14.22 -10.74 -9.79
CA VAL A 96 -13.54 -10.43 -11.06
C VAL A 96 -12.89 -9.05 -10.97
N LEU A 97 -13.62 -8.05 -10.48
CA LEU A 97 -13.13 -6.69 -10.30
C LEU A 97 -11.96 -6.63 -9.32
N LYS A 98 -12.03 -7.33 -8.18
CA LYS A 98 -10.91 -7.45 -7.22
C LYS A 98 -9.67 -8.05 -7.88
N THR A 99 -9.84 -9.12 -8.64
CA THR A 99 -8.72 -9.76 -9.37
C THR A 99 -8.14 -8.78 -10.40
N LEU A 100 -8.99 -8.07 -11.13
CA LEU A 100 -8.57 -7.11 -12.14
C LEU A 100 -7.82 -5.91 -11.53
N MET A 101 -8.24 -5.43 -10.36
CA MET A 101 -7.58 -4.35 -9.62
C MET A 101 -6.19 -4.74 -9.08
N THR A 102 -5.87 -6.02 -8.99
CA THR A 102 -4.51 -6.46 -8.64
C THR A 102 -3.53 -6.42 -9.81
N ASP A 103 -4.01 -6.35 -11.06
CA ASP A 103 -3.13 -6.14 -12.23
C ASP A 103 -2.65 -4.68 -12.26
N THR A 104 -1.34 -4.48 -12.20
CA THR A 104 -0.69 -3.17 -12.16
C THR A 104 -0.97 -2.31 -13.40
N ARG A 105 -1.19 -2.94 -14.57
CA ARG A 105 -1.49 -2.22 -15.81
C ARG A 105 -2.91 -1.65 -15.76
N PHE A 106 -3.86 -2.47 -15.33
CA PHE A 106 -5.24 -2.04 -15.15
C PHE A 106 -5.35 -1.01 -14.03
N ALA A 107 -4.74 -1.26 -12.86
CA ALA A 107 -4.73 -0.33 -11.74
C ALA A 107 -4.08 1.01 -12.11
N GLY A 108 -3.01 1.00 -12.92
CA GLY A 108 -2.34 2.20 -13.39
C GLY A 108 -3.22 3.06 -14.30
N GLU A 109 -3.83 2.45 -15.32
CA GLU A 109 -4.75 3.17 -16.23
C GLU A 109 -6.04 3.60 -15.54
N PHE A 110 -6.59 2.76 -14.65
CA PHE A 110 -7.73 3.10 -13.82
C PHE A 110 -7.41 4.30 -12.92
N ALA A 111 -6.28 4.26 -12.21
CA ALA A 111 -5.85 5.36 -11.35
C ALA A 111 -5.68 6.66 -12.14
N LYS A 112 -5.10 6.63 -13.34
CA LYS A 112 -4.99 7.81 -14.22
C LYS A 112 -6.37 8.35 -14.60
N ALA A 113 -7.30 7.48 -14.99
CA ALA A 113 -8.64 7.86 -15.41
C ALA A 113 -9.47 8.51 -14.28
N VAL A 114 -9.32 8.02 -13.04
CA VAL A 114 -10.09 8.53 -11.88
C VAL A 114 -9.35 9.60 -11.08
N ASN A 115 -8.07 9.86 -11.34
CA ASN A 115 -7.22 10.75 -10.52
C ASN A 115 -7.83 12.14 -10.33
N LYS A 116 -8.41 12.72 -11.39
CA LYS A 116 -8.98 14.06 -11.33
C LYS A 116 -10.18 14.11 -10.38
N GLN A 117 -11.12 13.20 -10.55
CA GLN A 117 -12.30 13.08 -9.71
C GLN A 117 -11.90 12.70 -8.28
N ASN A 118 -10.92 11.81 -8.10
CA ASN A 118 -10.43 11.43 -6.79
C ASN A 118 -9.83 12.61 -6.02
N LYS A 119 -9.06 13.47 -6.69
CA LYS A 119 -8.57 14.73 -6.10
C LYS A 119 -9.69 15.66 -5.67
N ASP A 120 -10.74 15.77 -6.49
CA ASP A 120 -11.87 16.63 -6.17
C ASP A 120 -12.70 16.06 -4.99
N ILE A 121 -12.89 14.74 -4.93
CA ILE A 121 -13.49 14.04 -3.78
C ILE A 121 -12.67 14.30 -2.52
N HIS A 122 -11.34 14.13 -2.55
CA HIS A 122 -10.50 14.40 -1.38
C HIS A 122 -10.56 15.86 -0.94
N LYS A 123 -10.61 16.82 -1.87
CA LYS A 123 -10.80 18.25 -1.53
C LYS A 123 -12.16 18.53 -0.90
N GLN A 124 -13.21 17.84 -1.34
CA GLN A 124 -14.54 17.97 -0.78
C GLN A 124 -14.62 17.32 0.61
N LEU A 125 -14.06 16.11 0.77
CA LEU A 125 -13.96 15.43 2.06
C LEU A 125 -13.21 16.26 3.09
N LEU A 126 -12.13 16.95 2.72
CA LEU A 126 -11.43 17.86 3.64
C LEU A 126 -12.30 19.02 4.16
N LYS A 127 -13.39 19.36 3.48
CA LYS A 127 -14.35 20.39 3.93
C LYS A 127 -15.51 19.79 4.74
N ASP A 128 -15.64 18.47 4.77
CA ASP A 128 -16.69 17.79 5.52
C ASP A 128 -16.32 17.71 7.02
N PRO A 129 -17.20 18.15 7.93
CA PRO A 129 -16.95 18.10 9.37
C PRO A 129 -16.65 16.69 9.92
N SER A 130 -17.32 15.65 9.40
CA SER A 130 -17.13 14.26 9.84
C SER A 130 -15.75 13.74 9.44
N TYR A 131 -15.30 14.07 8.24
CA TYR A 131 -13.96 13.69 7.78
C TYR A 131 -12.87 14.48 8.53
N GLN A 132 -13.12 15.76 8.82
CA GLN A 132 -12.21 16.57 9.65
C GLN A 132 -12.05 15.99 11.06
N GLU A 133 -13.14 15.56 11.69
CA GLU A 133 -13.09 14.94 13.02
C GLU A 133 -12.23 13.66 12.99
N GLN A 134 -12.42 12.81 11.99
CA GLN A 134 -11.62 11.60 11.80
C GLN A 134 -10.15 11.95 11.53
N LEU A 135 -9.87 12.97 10.73
CA LEU A 135 -8.51 13.42 10.45
C LEU A 135 -7.82 13.97 11.72
N ILE A 136 -8.54 14.74 12.54
CA ILE A 136 -8.04 15.21 13.84
C ILE A 136 -7.75 14.03 14.76
N LYS A 137 -8.60 13.00 14.76
CA LYS A 137 -8.36 11.78 15.53
C LYS A 137 -7.08 11.06 15.11
N VAL A 138 -6.80 11.00 13.80
CA VAL A 138 -5.54 10.46 13.27
C VAL A 138 -4.34 11.36 13.66
N MET A 139 -4.51 12.68 13.64
CA MET A 139 -3.48 13.64 14.06
C MET A 139 -3.22 13.65 15.56
N LYS A 140 -4.13 13.13 16.40
CA LYS A 140 -3.92 12.93 17.84
C LYS A 140 -3.29 11.57 18.16
N SER A 141 -2.64 10.94 17.18
CA SER A 141 -1.90 9.71 17.40
C SER A 141 -0.56 9.97 18.10
N PRO A 142 -0.05 9.03 18.93
CA PRO A 142 1.23 9.18 19.60
C PRO A 142 2.43 9.40 18.65
N GLU A 143 2.32 8.97 17.39
CA GLU A 143 3.35 9.22 16.38
C GLU A 143 3.39 10.69 15.97
N MET A 144 2.23 11.33 15.85
CA MET A 144 2.13 12.76 15.56
C MET A 144 2.64 13.59 16.74
N ASP A 145 2.36 13.17 17.98
CA ASP A 145 2.90 13.83 19.18
C ASP A 145 4.43 13.83 19.18
N LYS A 146 5.07 12.71 18.80
CA LYS A 146 6.53 12.64 18.67
C LYS A 146 7.05 13.59 17.59
N MET A 147 6.39 13.64 16.43
CA MET A 147 6.74 14.57 15.36
C MET A 147 6.62 16.03 15.82
N ILE A 148 5.54 16.36 16.53
CA ILE A 148 5.34 17.71 17.09
C ILE A 148 6.43 18.02 18.11
N LEU A 149 6.77 17.10 19.02
CA LEU A 149 7.84 17.28 20.00
C LEU A 149 9.21 17.50 19.34
N ASP A 150 9.52 16.78 18.27
CA ASP A 150 10.75 16.97 17.51
C ASP A 150 10.81 18.37 16.88
N VAL A 151 9.69 18.84 16.31
CA VAL A 151 9.57 20.21 15.79
C VAL A 151 9.74 21.26 16.90
N LEU A 152 9.17 21.04 18.08
CA LEU A 152 9.34 21.93 19.24
C LEU A 152 10.78 21.92 19.78
N GLN A 153 11.48 20.80 19.68
CA GLN A 153 12.88 20.68 20.08
C GLN A 153 13.86 21.17 19.01
N SER A 154 13.37 21.44 17.79
CA SER A 154 14.17 21.95 16.69
C SER A 154 14.84 23.28 17.04
N THR A 155 16.04 23.49 16.47
CA THR A 155 16.80 24.72 16.68
C THR A 155 16.04 25.97 16.22
N GLN A 156 15.19 25.85 15.19
CA GLN A 156 14.38 26.97 14.70
C GLN A 156 13.32 27.38 15.72
N TYR A 157 12.60 26.41 16.29
CA TYR A 157 11.61 26.70 17.32
C TYR A 157 12.28 27.25 18.59
N LYS A 158 13.42 26.69 19.01
CA LYS A 158 14.20 27.20 20.14
C LYS A 158 14.62 28.66 19.96
N LYS A 159 15.04 29.08 18.75
CA LYS A 159 15.35 30.49 18.47
C LYS A 159 14.13 31.39 18.63
N GLN A 160 12.97 30.96 18.12
CA GLN A 160 11.72 31.70 18.28
C GLN A 160 11.32 31.82 19.76
N VAL A 161 11.45 30.74 20.52
CA VAL A 161 11.18 30.72 21.97
C VAL A 161 12.16 31.63 22.71
N MET A 162 13.44 31.63 22.37
CA MET A 162 14.42 32.55 22.96
C MET A 162 14.08 34.01 22.67
N SER A 163 13.66 34.34 21.46
CA SER A 163 13.20 35.70 21.10
C SER A 163 11.96 36.09 21.92
N LEU A 164 10.97 35.20 21.98
CA LEU A 164 9.75 35.42 22.76
C LEU A 164 10.07 35.57 24.26
N MET A 165 11.04 34.83 24.78
CA MET A 165 11.47 34.94 26.18
C MET A 165 12.18 36.28 26.42
N GLN A 166 13.01 36.74 25.48
CA GLN A 166 13.63 38.06 25.55
C GLN A 166 12.59 39.19 25.52
N GLU A 167 11.56 39.08 24.68
CA GLU A 167 10.44 40.02 24.64
C GLU A 167 9.62 39.97 25.94
N SER A 168 9.37 38.77 26.46
CA SER A 168 8.65 38.59 27.73
C SER A 168 9.40 39.19 28.91
N MET A 169 10.74 39.07 28.95
CA MET A 169 11.58 39.72 29.97
C MET A 169 11.60 41.25 29.86
N GLN A 170 11.20 41.81 28.70
CA GLN A 170 11.04 43.24 28.53
C GLN A 170 9.68 43.74 29.04
N ASN A 171 8.72 42.84 29.27
CA ASN A 171 7.41 43.18 29.81
C ASN A 171 7.57 43.76 31.24
N PRO A 172 7.06 44.98 31.51
CA PRO A 172 7.12 45.60 32.82
C PRO A 172 6.55 44.74 33.96
N LEU A 173 5.49 43.97 33.72
CA LEU A 173 4.92 43.09 34.73
C LEU A 173 5.91 41.98 35.12
N PHE A 174 6.55 41.36 34.13
CA PHE A 174 7.55 40.33 34.37
C PHE A 174 8.77 40.89 35.11
N ARG A 175 9.24 42.09 34.75
CA ARG A 175 10.34 42.76 35.44
C ARG A 175 10.02 43.06 36.90
N LEU A 176 8.81 43.53 37.19
CA LEU A 176 8.38 43.81 38.57
C LEU A 176 8.32 42.52 39.40
N GLU A 177 7.82 41.44 38.83
CA GLU A 177 7.74 40.14 39.51
C GLU A 177 9.13 39.54 39.76
N VAL A 178 10.05 39.63 38.80
CA VAL A 178 11.46 39.23 38.98
C VAL A 178 12.13 40.09 40.05
N LEU A 179 11.89 41.40 40.07
CA LEU A 179 12.45 42.30 41.09
C LEU A 179 11.88 42.01 42.49
N ASP A 180 10.59 41.67 42.59
CA ASP A 180 9.98 41.27 43.86
C ASP A 180 10.54 39.93 44.36
N LEU A 181 10.74 38.96 43.46
CA LEU A 181 11.37 37.69 43.76
C LEU A 181 12.82 37.88 44.24
N MET A 182 13.59 38.75 43.57
CA MET A 182 14.95 39.10 43.99
C MET A 182 14.98 39.77 45.37
N LYS A 183 14.04 40.67 45.66
CA LYS A 183 13.90 41.29 46.98
C LYS A 183 13.61 40.26 48.07
N LYS A 184 12.72 39.29 47.80
CA LYS A 184 12.40 38.20 48.73
C LYS A 184 13.61 37.29 48.98
N ALA A 185 14.31 36.87 47.93
CA ALA A 185 15.51 36.04 48.05
C ALA A 185 16.61 36.75 48.88
N VAL A 186 16.85 38.04 48.62
CA VAL A 186 17.81 38.85 49.40
C VAL A 186 17.36 39.00 50.85
N GLN A 187 16.06 39.18 51.12
CA GLN A 187 15.55 39.22 52.50
C GLN A 187 15.66 37.87 53.21
N GLU A 188 15.58 36.75 52.50
CA GLU A 188 15.77 35.41 53.07
C GLU A 188 17.24 35.11 53.37
N GLU A 189 18.18 35.54 52.52
CA GLU A 189 19.61 35.40 52.80
C GLU A 189 20.12 36.38 53.87
N LEU A 190 19.57 37.59 53.93
CA LEU A 190 19.92 38.59 54.95
C LEU A 190 19.26 38.32 56.31
N LYS A 191 18.27 37.42 56.38
CA LYS A 191 17.80 36.88 57.65
C LYS A 191 18.83 35.86 58.13
N PRO A 192 19.56 36.12 59.23
CA PRO A 192 20.52 35.15 59.73
C PRO A 192 19.78 33.84 60.03
N LYS A 193 20.19 32.75 59.37
CA LYS A 193 19.75 31.39 59.73
C LYS A 193 20.10 31.20 61.20
N PRO A 194 19.12 31.06 62.12
CA PRO A 194 19.42 30.86 63.52
C PRO A 194 19.75 29.38 63.75
N ASN A 195 20.89 28.89 63.21
CA ASN A 195 21.64 27.71 63.67
C ASN A 195 22.76 27.25 62.72
N GLU A 196 23.71 28.11 62.35
CA GLU A 196 25.06 27.62 62.04
C GLU A 196 26.04 28.15 63.08
N LYS A 197 26.36 27.27 64.03
CA LYS A 197 27.39 27.47 65.04
C LYS A 197 28.72 27.73 64.32
N VAL A 198 29.18 28.96 64.38
CA VAL A 198 30.58 29.32 64.18
C VAL A 198 31.38 28.65 65.31
N GLN A 199 32.06 27.55 64.99
CA GLN A 199 33.05 26.94 65.87
C GLN A 199 34.34 27.76 65.77
N LYS A 200 34.44 28.80 66.60
CA LYS A 200 35.67 29.53 66.86
C LYS A 200 36.46 28.75 67.92
N SER A 201 37.39 27.89 67.50
CA SER A 201 38.42 27.36 68.41
C SER A 201 39.64 28.26 68.33
N GLY A 202 39.95 28.90 69.46
CA GLY A 202 41.12 29.76 69.65
C GLY A 202 42.42 28.97 69.61
N GLY A 203 43.51 29.69 69.32
CA GLY A 203 44.86 29.14 69.19
C GLY A 203 45.48 28.73 70.52
N GLN A 204 46.42 27.80 70.41
CA GLN A 204 47.45 27.53 71.40
C GLN A 204 48.77 27.34 70.66
N SER A 205 49.76 28.15 71.05
CA SER A 205 51.15 28.10 70.59
C SER A 205 51.81 26.74 70.85
N GLY A 206 52.71 26.37 69.94
CA GLY A 206 53.66 25.28 70.10
C GLY A 206 54.60 25.21 68.91
N GLU A 207 55.76 25.86 69.02
CA GLU A 207 56.96 25.65 68.19
C GLU A 207 57.27 24.16 68.00
N SER A 208 57.66 23.75 66.79
CA SER A 208 59.00 23.22 66.52
C SER A 208 59.22 22.92 65.03
N GLN A 209 60.41 23.31 64.54
CA GLN A 209 61.24 22.68 63.49
C GLN A 209 60.52 22.12 62.25
N GLY A 210 60.69 22.68 61.05
CA GLY A 210 61.97 22.88 60.37
C GLY A 210 62.23 21.71 59.43
N ASN A 211 62.15 21.93 58.10
CA ASN A 211 63.12 21.46 57.13
C ASN A 211 62.80 22.02 55.74
N ASP A 212 63.85 22.52 55.09
CA ASP A 212 63.99 22.79 53.67
C ASP A 212 63.43 21.67 52.77
N ASP A 213 62.85 22.05 51.63
CA ASP A 213 63.47 21.68 50.35
C ASP A 213 63.07 22.66 49.24
N SER A 214 64.12 23.25 48.68
CA SER A 214 64.25 23.90 47.37
C SER A 214 63.44 23.16 46.29
N GLY A 215 62.70 23.83 45.41
CA GLY A 215 63.27 24.61 44.32
C GLY A 215 63.41 23.71 43.09
N ASP A 216 62.62 23.93 42.05
CA ASP A 216 63.18 24.09 40.69
C ASP A 216 62.15 24.70 39.73
N SER A 217 62.72 25.39 38.76
CA SER A 217 62.13 26.22 37.73
C SER A 217 62.05 25.42 36.41
N GLU A 218 61.87 26.15 35.30
CA GLU A 218 61.89 25.70 33.90
C GLU A 218 60.53 25.21 33.37
N GLU A 219 59.79 25.98 32.57
CA GLU A 219 60.10 26.63 31.27
C GLU A 219 60.49 25.64 30.16
N SER A 220 59.55 25.38 29.26
CA SER A 220 59.72 25.15 27.81
C SER A 220 58.34 24.78 27.24
N GLY A 221 57.82 25.33 26.14
CA GLY A 221 58.46 25.99 25.02
C GLY A 221 58.59 25.03 23.84
N SER A 222 57.50 24.83 23.06
CA SER A 222 57.45 24.44 21.63
C SER A 222 55.99 24.06 21.28
N GLY A 223 55.37 24.46 20.17
CA GLY A 223 55.94 24.87 18.89
C GLY A 223 55.77 23.76 17.86
N ASP A 224 54.92 24.02 16.86
CA ASP A 224 54.97 23.51 15.48
C ASP A 224 54.23 22.20 15.09
N SER A 225 53.10 22.42 14.39
CA SER A 225 52.85 22.13 12.96
C SER A 225 52.78 20.72 12.35
N GLN A 226 52.01 20.72 11.24
CA GLN A 226 51.88 19.74 10.14
C GLN A 226 50.96 18.54 10.43
N GLY A 227 49.89 18.26 9.69
CA GLY A 227 49.56 18.62 8.31
C GLY A 227 50.10 17.58 7.35
N GLN A 228 49.23 16.68 6.85
CA GLN A 228 49.25 16.05 5.51
C GLN A 228 48.20 14.91 5.47
N ASP A 229 47.21 15.04 4.58
CA ASP A 229 47.08 14.27 3.30
C ASP A 229 46.31 12.95 3.51
N SER A 230 45.53 12.39 2.59
CA SER A 230 45.15 12.75 1.22
C SER A 230 44.03 11.79 0.79
N SER A 231 43.17 12.28 -0.13
CA SER A 231 42.66 11.59 -1.32
C SER A 231 42.15 10.14 -1.23
N THR A 232 40.85 9.94 -1.46
CA THR A 232 40.30 9.17 -2.60
C THR A 232 38.91 9.69 -2.92
#